data_AF-A0A4S3THT5-F1
#
_entry.id   AF-A0A4S3THT5-F1
#
_cell.length_a   1.000
_cell.length_b   1.000
_cell.length_c   1.000
_cell.angle_alpha   90.00
_cell.angle_beta   90.00
_cell.angle_gamma   90.00
#
_symmetry.space_group_name_H-M   'P 1'
#
loop_
_entity.id
_entity.type
_entity.pdbx_description
1 polymer ?
#
loop_
_entity_poly.entity_id
_entity_poly.type
_entity_poly.pdbx_seq_one_letter_code
_entity_poly.pdbx_strand_id
1 'polypeptide(L)'
;MYAVVGCNECSHLWLLEGRSETTQCPRCGSRRSYERRKKFVETDDVDHAREVRASMLASRQGEGEAFAAVDSFADLESTVEDGVVDDTAYLEASGLDVDELETAGDRDPRGPSRTGSKKEIVERALADLDRPTEDEVIDYASEHGVSAEYVRTALEKLVRRGAVSESRGQYRTL
;
A
#
# COMPACT_ATOMS: atom_id res chain seq x y z
N MET A 1 14.44 6.56 8.01
CA MET A 1 15.03 7.90 7.82
C MET A 1 14.46 8.61 6.60
N TYR A 2 13.84 9.74 6.87
CA TYR A 2 13.19 10.66 5.95
C TYR A 2 13.86 12.03 6.05
N ALA A 3 13.94 12.74 4.93
CA ALA A 3 14.49 14.08 4.88
C ALA A 3 13.61 15.02 4.04
N VAL A 4 13.31 16.21 4.56
CA VAL A 4 12.70 17.29 3.77
C VAL A 4 13.81 18.07 3.08
N VAL A 5 13.79 18.09 1.75
CA VAL A 5 14.83 18.72 0.95
C VAL A 5 14.30 19.82 0.03
N GLY A 6 15.18 20.77 -0.29
CA GLY A 6 14.92 21.87 -1.22
C GLY A 6 15.73 21.82 -2.51
N CYS A 7 15.11 22.26 -3.60
CA CYS A 7 15.81 22.52 -4.85
C CYS A 7 16.33 23.96 -4.87
N ASN A 8 17.64 24.15 -5.02
CA ASN A 8 18.23 25.49 -5.13
C ASN A 8 17.82 26.22 -6.43
N GLU A 9 17.42 25.50 -7.48
CA GLU A 9 17.08 26.09 -8.78
C GLU A 9 15.64 26.63 -8.83
N CYS A 10 14.68 25.93 -8.23
CA CYS A 10 13.25 26.30 -8.31
C CYS A 10 12.55 26.38 -6.95
N SER A 11 13.30 26.26 -5.85
CA SER A 11 12.80 26.29 -4.46
C SER A 11 11.68 25.30 -4.18
N HIS A 12 11.56 24.21 -4.93
CA HIS A 12 10.59 23.15 -4.65
C HIS A 12 11.02 22.36 -3.40
N LEU A 13 10.06 22.01 -2.55
CA LEU A 13 10.25 21.22 -1.32
C LEU A 13 9.58 19.85 -1.47
N TRP A 14 10.30 18.77 -1.15
CA TRP A 14 9.77 17.40 -1.18
C TRP A 14 10.45 16.51 -0.13
N LEU A 15 9.86 15.34 0.13
CA LEU A 15 10.42 14.33 1.02
C LEU A 15 11.29 13.34 0.24
N LEU A 16 12.39 12.92 0.85
CA LEU A 16 13.20 11.79 0.42
C LEU A 16 13.17 10.71 1.49
N GLU A 17 13.03 9.48 1.04
CA GLU A 17 13.15 8.29 1.87
C GLU A 17 14.51 7.62 1.63
N GLY A 18 15.22 7.31 2.71
CA GLY A 18 16.53 6.67 2.65
C GLY A 18 17.65 7.56 2.13
N ARG A 19 18.77 6.93 1.75
CA ARG A 19 20.00 7.59 1.35
C ARG A 19 20.41 7.18 -0.07
N SER A 20 19.66 7.64 -1.07
CA SER A 20 20.12 7.51 -2.44
C SER A 20 21.34 8.39 -2.68
N GLU A 21 22.33 7.96 -3.46
CA GLU A 21 23.53 8.76 -3.72
C GLU A 21 23.18 10.07 -4.46
N THR A 22 22.18 10.00 -5.35
CA THR A 22 21.70 11.13 -6.16
C THR A 22 20.19 11.30 -6.01
N THR A 23 19.76 12.56 -6.08
CA THR A 23 18.36 12.97 -5.96
C THR A 23 18.00 13.89 -7.12
N GLN A 24 16.79 13.74 -7.66
CA GLN A 24 16.28 14.58 -8.74
C GLN A 24 15.12 15.44 -8.22
N CYS A 25 15.11 16.72 -8.55
CA CYS A 25 13.99 17.59 -8.23
C CYS A 25 12.76 17.16 -9.07
N PRO A 26 11.62 16.83 -8.47
CA PRO A 26 10.44 16.38 -9.21
C PRO A 26 9.77 17.50 -10.02
N ARG A 27 10.07 18.76 -9.72
CA ARG A 27 9.51 19.93 -10.42
C ARG A 27 10.31 20.34 -11.66
N CYS A 28 11.63 20.52 -11.52
CA CYS A 28 12.48 21.04 -12.60
C CYS A 28 13.48 20.04 -13.16
N GLY A 29 13.51 18.81 -12.63
CA GLY A 29 14.39 17.75 -13.12
C GLY A 29 15.88 17.89 -12.74
N SER A 30 16.28 18.95 -12.03
CA SER A 30 17.69 19.14 -11.64
C SER A 30 18.19 18.02 -10.73
N ARG A 31 19.36 17.45 -11.05
CA ARG A 31 20.00 16.36 -10.30
C ARG A 31 21.16 16.88 -9.44
N ARG A 32 21.25 16.43 -8.19
CA ARG A 32 22.42 16.65 -7.29
C ARG A 32 22.56 15.49 -6.31
N SER A 33 23.77 15.30 -5.78
CA SER A 33 24.03 14.30 -4.75
C SER A 33 23.25 14.61 -3.48
N TYR A 34 22.82 13.56 -2.77
CA TYR A 34 22.06 13.71 -1.52
C TYR A 34 22.80 14.55 -0.48
N GLU A 35 24.12 14.34 -0.34
CA GLU A 35 24.98 15.09 0.58
C GLU A 35 24.91 16.60 0.36
N ARG A 36 24.88 17.03 -0.91
CA ARG A 36 24.87 18.44 -1.32
C ARG A 36 23.46 19.05 -1.39
N ARG A 37 22.41 18.29 -1.11
CA ARG A 37 21.06 18.85 -1.01
C ARG A 37 20.90 19.59 0.31
N LYS A 38 20.19 20.72 0.26
CA LYS A 38 19.75 21.42 1.46
C LYS A 38 18.69 20.58 2.14
N LYS A 39 19.02 20.02 3.31
CA LYS A 39 18.10 19.33 4.21
C LYS A 39 17.57 20.33 5.22
N PHE A 40 16.26 20.36 5.40
CA PHE A 40 15.60 21.21 6.39
C PHE A 40 15.30 20.45 7.67
N VAL A 41 14.95 19.17 7.53
CA VAL A 41 14.84 18.21 8.64
C VAL A 41 15.29 16.84 8.15
N GLU A 42 15.89 16.06 9.06
CA GLU A 42 16.15 14.63 8.91
C GLU A 42 15.57 13.95 10.15
N THR A 43 14.74 12.94 9.96
CA THR A 43 14.00 12.25 11.04
C THR A 43 13.73 10.80 10.65
N ASP A 44 13.50 9.91 11.61
CA ASP A 44 13.04 8.54 11.32
C ASP A 44 11.52 8.41 11.27
N ASP A 45 10.80 9.46 11.63
CA ASP A 45 9.35 9.56 11.59
C ASP A 45 8.88 10.24 10.28
N VAL A 46 8.09 9.52 9.49
CA VAL A 46 7.57 10.02 8.21
C VAL A 46 6.56 11.15 8.40
N ASP A 47 5.75 11.11 9.46
CA ASP A 47 4.71 12.08 9.74
C ASP A 47 5.31 13.37 10.23
N HIS A 48 6.35 13.30 11.07
CA HIS A 48 7.14 14.48 11.41
C HIS A 48 7.74 15.16 10.17
N ALA A 49 8.24 14.38 9.20
CA ALA A 49 8.77 14.94 7.96
C ALA A 49 7.67 15.58 7.09
N ARG A 50 6.46 14.99 7.04
CA ARG A 50 5.29 15.56 6.36
C ARG A 50 4.86 16.88 6.99
N GLU A 51 4.77 16.90 8.31
CA GLU A 51 4.41 18.05 9.15
C GLU A 51 5.34 19.25 8.88
N VAL A 52 6.66 19.05 8.96
CA VAL A 52 7.65 20.10 8.71
C VAL A 52 7.53 20.65 7.28
N ARG A 53 7.36 19.77 6.29
CA ARG A 53 7.18 20.22 4.90
C ARG A 53 5.91 21.06 4.75
N ALA A 54 4.80 20.65 5.37
CA ALA A 54 3.53 21.36 5.31
C ALA A 54 3.64 22.74 5.97
N SER A 55 4.20 22.80 7.18
CA SER A 55 4.48 24.06 7.90
C SER A 55 5.31 25.04 7.07
N MET A 56 6.37 24.56 6.39
CA MET A 56 7.20 25.38 5.51
C MET A 56 6.43 25.90 4.28
N LEU A 57 5.55 25.09 3.69
CA LEU A 57 4.73 25.49 2.55
C LEU A 57 3.64 26.48 2.95
N ALA A 58 3.02 26.30 4.11
CA ALA A 58 2.06 27.23 4.68
C ALA A 58 2.72 28.58 4.98
N SER A 59 3.87 28.56 5.67
CA SER A 59 4.67 29.77 5.95
C SER A 59 5.04 30.53 4.68
N ARG A 60 5.38 29.82 3.59
CA ARG A 60 5.70 30.44 2.29
C ARG A 60 4.50 31.13 1.64
N GLN A 61 3.29 30.70 1.95
CA GLN A 61 2.04 31.27 1.44
C GLN A 61 1.42 32.30 2.40
N GLY A 62 2.03 32.55 3.56
CA GLY A 62 1.46 33.42 4.59
C GLY A 62 0.42 32.76 5.48
N GLU A 63 0.18 31.45 5.30
CA GLU A 63 -0.85 30.65 5.99
C GLU A 63 -0.30 29.95 7.25
N GLY A 64 0.78 30.47 7.84
CA GLY A 64 1.45 29.83 8.98
C GLY A 64 0.55 29.74 10.22
N GLU A 65 -0.25 30.78 10.49
CA GLU A 65 -1.20 30.78 11.61
C GLU A 65 -2.36 29.81 11.37
N ALA A 66 -2.88 29.74 10.13
CA ALA A 66 -3.91 28.79 9.75
C ALA A 66 -3.41 27.35 9.90
N PHE A 67 -2.17 27.07 9.50
CA PHE A 67 -1.55 25.76 9.70
C PHE A 67 -1.38 25.40 11.18
N ALA A 68 -0.96 26.36 12.02
CA ALA A 68 -0.80 26.11 13.45
C ALA A 68 -2.12 25.85 14.19
N ALA A 69 -3.26 26.20 13.58
CA ALA A 69 -4.59 25.91 14.10
C ALA A 69 -5.13 24.53 13.68
N VAL A 70 -4.43 23.84 12.76
CA VAL A 70 -4.74 22.47 12.37
C VAL A 70 -3.98 21.51 13.29
N ASP A 71 -4.61 20.40 13.66
CA ASP A 71 -3.96 19.34 14.46
C ASP A 71 -2.79 18.69 13.71
N SER A 72 -1.91 18.01 14.44
CA SER A 72 -0.74 17.38 13.85
C SER A 72 -1.13 16.25 12.89
N PHE A 73 -0.25 15.90 11.96
CA PHE A 73 -0.52 14.82 10.99
C PHE A 73 -0.96 13.50 11.65
N ALA A 74 -0.38 13.15 12.80
CA ALA A 74 -0.73 11.94 13.55
C ALA A 74 -2.11 12.04 14.22
N ASP A 75 -2.51 13.24 14.67
CA ASP A 75 -3.82 13.49 15.27
C ASP A 75 -4.93 13.58 14.21
N LEU A 76 -4.60 14.04 13.00
CA LEU A 76 -5.54 14.05 11.87
C LEU A 76 -5.84 12.63 11.37
N GLU A 77 -4.87 11.71 11.39
CA GLU A 77 -5.10 10.31 11.01
C GLU A 77 -6.14 9.65 11.91
N SER A 78 -6.02 9.79 13.23
CA SER A 78 -7.00 9.26 14.17
C SER A 78 -8.38 9.91 14.01
N THR A 79 -8.43 11.21 13.73
CA THR A 79 -9.69 11.92 13.45
C THR A 79 -10.40 11.40 12.20
N VAL A 80 -9.65 11.00 11.16
CA VAL A 80 -10.23 10.40 9.95
C VAL A 80 -10.80 9.01 10.24
N GLU A 81 -10.12 8.20 11.06
CA GLU A 81 -10.59 6.87 11.46
C GLU A 81 -11.91 6.96 12.24
N ASP A 82 -12.05 7.93 13.14
CA ASP A 82 -13.27 8.12 13.95
C ASP A 82 -14.39 8.87 13.21
N GLY A 83 -14.03 9.67 12.19
CA GLY A 83 -14.94 10.57 11.49
C GLY A 83 -15.64 9.99 10.26
N VAL A 84 -15.30 8.76 9.87
CA VAL A 84 -15.95 8.06 8.75
C VAL A 84 -17.18 7.31 9.23
N VAL A 85 -18.26 7.39 8.45
CA VAL A 85 -19.42 6.52 8.63
C VAL A 85 -18.97 5.11 8.26
N ASP A 86 -19.02 4.18 9.20
CA ASP A 86 -18.69 2.79 8.94
C ASP A 86 -19.68 2.17 7.92
N ASP A 87 -19.25 1.10 7.25
CA ASP A 87 -20.04 0.46 6.18
C ASP A 87 -21.45 0.05 6.66
N THR A 88 -21.58 -0.41 7.91
CA THR A 88 -22.89 -0.80 8.48
C THR A 88 -23.78 0.41 8.59
N ALA A 89 -23.30 1.48 9.24
CA ALA A 89 -24.04 2.72 9.41
C ALA A 89 -24.41 3.36 8.06
N TYR A 90 -23.54 3.27 7.06
CA TYR A 90 -23.82 3.76 5.70
C TYR A 90 -24.93 2.97 5.01
N LEU A 91 -24.88 1.64 5.11
CA LEU A 91 -25.88 0.74 4.50
C LEU A 91 -27.25 0.91 5.17
N GLU A 92 -27.29 0.96 6.50
CA GLU A 92 -28.53 1.20 7.25
C GLU A 92 -29.13 2.57 6.93
N ALA A 93 -28.32 3.63 6.89
CA ALA A 93 -28.76 4.97 6.50
C ALA A 93 -29.27 5.02 5.05
N SER A 94 -28.75 4.15 4.18
CA SER A 94 -29.22 3.98 2.80
C SER A 94 -30.50 3.14 2.69
N GLY A 95 -31.05 2.68 3.82
CA GLY A 95 -32.27 1.87 3.87
C GLY A 95 -32.06 0.41 3.49
N LEU A 96 -30.81 -0.07 3.56
CA LEU A 96 -30.45 -1.45 3.29
C LEU A 96 -30.35 -2.23 4.60
N ASP A 97 -30.84 -3.47 4.59
CA ASP A 97 -30.70 -4.42 5.70
C ASP A 97 -29.33 -5.11 5.58
N VAL A 98 -28.46 -4.85 6.56
CA VAL A 98 -27.07 -5.35 6.55
C VAL A 98 -27.03 -6.87 6.70
N ASP A 99 -27.87 -7.44 7.58
CA ASP A 99 -27.95 -8.89 7.79
C ASP A 99 -28.44 -9.60 6.50
N GLU A 100 -29.43 -9.00 5.82
CA GLU A 100 -29.91 -9.51 4.53
C GLU A 100 -28.82 -9.44 3.45
N LEU A 101 -28.06 -8.34 3.37
CA LEU A 101 -26.96 -8.16 2.43
C LEU A 101 -25.82 -9.16 2.64
N GLU A 102 -25.37 -9.34 3.89
CA GLU A 102 -24.35 -10.35 4.21
C GLU A 102 -24.82 -11.74 3.82
N THR A 103 -26.06 -12.07 4.16
CA THR A 103 -26.66 -13.35 3.83
C THR A 103 -26.83 -13.54 2.32
N ALA A 104 -27.16 -12.49 1.57
CA ALA A 104 -27.25 -12.52 0.11
C ALA A 104 -25.88 -12.74 -0.53
N GLY A 105 -24.82 -12.11 0.01
CA GLY A 105 -23.43 -12.37 -0.38
C GLY A 105 -23.03 -13.83 -0.16
N ASP A 106 -23.44 -14.43 0.96
CA ASP A 106 -23.19 -15.84 1.28
C ASP A 106 -23.95 -16.83 0.37
N ARG A 107 -25.06 -16.39 -0.27
CA ARG A 107 -25.92 -17.21 -1.14
C ARG A 107 -25.58 -17.12 -2.63
N ASP A 108 -24.75 -16.17 -3.07
CA ASP A 108 -24.30 -16.14 -4.46
C ASP A 108 -23.49 -17.42 -4.74
N PRO A 109 -23.82 -18.25 -5.75
CA PRO A 109 -22.99 -19.40 -6.14
C PRO A 109 -21.62 -18.99 -6.71
N ARG A 110 -21.39 -17.70 -6.99
CA ARG A 110 -20.05 -17.10 -7.19
C ARG A 110 -19.32 -16.81 -5.87
N GLY A 111 -19.99 -17.05 -4.75
CA GLY A 111 -19.54 -16.89 -3.38
C GLY A 111 -19.39 -15.42 -2.96
N PRO A 112 -19.47 -15.12 -1.66
CA PRO A 112 -18.86 -13.91 -1.15
C PRO A 112 -17.37 -13.99 -1.51
N SER A 113 -16.72 -12.88 -1.86
CA SER A 113 -15.27 -12.86 -2.13
C SER A 113 -14.42 -13.08 -0.85
N ARG A 114 -14.91 -13.89 0.10
CA ARG A 114 -14.26 -14.27 1.37
C ARG A 114 -12.96 -15.08 1.15
N THR A 115 -12.55 -15.30 -0.09
CA THR A 115 -11.40 -16.15 -0.44
C THR A 115 -10.39 -15.47 -1.36
N GLY A 116 -10.66 -14.23 -1.80
CA GLY A 116 -9.80 -13.50 -2.73
C GLY A 116 -9.96 -13.92 -4.19
N SER A 117 -9.39 -13.12 -5.09
CA SER A 117 -9.22 -13.41 -6.51
C SER A 117 -8.50 -14.75 -6.74
N LYS A 118 -8.67 -15.35 -7.93
CA LYS A 118 -7.96 -16.58 -8.31
C LYS A 118 -6.43 -16.49 -8.09
N LYS A 119 -5.87 -15.28 -8.20
CA LYS A 119 -4.46 -15.01 -7.93
C LYS A 119 -4.15 -15.09 -6.43
N GLU A 120 -4.95 -14.43 -5.60
CA GLU A 120 -4.79 -14.45 -4.14
C GLU A 120 -4.93 -15.87 -3.57
N ILE A 121 -5.81 -16.70 -4.15
CA ILE A 121 -5.94 -18.11 -3.76
C ILE A 121 -4.63 -18.88 -4.01
N VAL A 122 -3.98 -18.68 -5.17
CA VAL A 122 -2.70 -19.31 -5.49
C VAL A 122 -1.57 -18.78 -4.59
N GLU A 123 -1.57 -17.48 -4.31
CA GLU A 123 -0.56 -16.87 -3.42
C GLU A 123 -0.73 -17.31 -1.97
N ARG A 124 -1.98 -17.51 -1.52
CA ARG A 124 -2.28 -18.06 -0.20
C ARG A 124 -1.87 -19.53 -0.09
N ALA A 125 -2.12 -20.35 -1.13
CA ALA A 125 -1.62 -21.72 -1.18
C ALA A 125 -0.09 -21.79 -1.01
N LEU A 126 0.65 -20.87 -1.64
CA LEU A 126 2.11 -20.78 -1.53
C LEU A 126 2.60 -20.26 -0.17
N ALA A 127 1.76 -19.54 0.58
CA ALA A 127 2.07 -19.03 1.91
C ALA A 127 1.74 -20.05 3.01
N ASP A 128 0.62 -20.76 2.87
CA ASP A 128 0.10 -21.70 3.86
C ASP A 128 0.82 -23.06 3.80
N LEU A 129 1.22 -23.50 2.60
CA LEU A 129 1.91 -24.77 2.40
C LEU A 129 3.43 -24.57 2.47
N ASP A 130 4.12 -25.44 3.21
CA ASP A 130 5.58 -25.41 3.29
C ASP A 130 6.20 -26.12 2.08
N ARG A 131 6.71 -25.30 1.15
CA ARG A 131 7.36 -25.74 -0.09
C ARG A 131 6.50 -26.67 -0.97
N PRO A 132 5.29 -26.23 -1.35
CA PRO A 132 4.36 -27.08 -2.07
C PRO A 132 4.87 -27.41 -3.47
N THR A 133 4.43 -28.55 -3.97
CA THR A 133 4.50 -28.94 -5.37
C THR A 133 3.37 -28.30 -6.18
N GLU A 134 3.48 -28.33 -7.52
CA GLU A 134 2.42 -27.82 -8.40
C GLU A 134 1.07 -28.50 -8.09
N ASP A 135 1.09 -29.82 -7.90
CA ASP A 135 -0.11 -30.61 -7.63
C ASP A 135 -0.75 -30.22 -6.29
N GLU A 136 0.03 -29.98 -5.24
CA GLU A 136 -0.48 -29.52 -3.94
C GLU A 136 -1.12 -28.12 -4.03
N VAL A 137 -0.55 -27.22 -4.86
CA VAL A 137 -1.17 -25.91 -5.12
C VAL A 137 -2.45 -26.05 -5.94
N ILE A 138 -2.48 -26.97 -6.91
CA ILE A 138 -3.68 -27.26 -7.71
C ILE A 138 -4.80 -27.82 -6.82
N ASP A 139 -4.49 -28.75 -5.94
CA ASP A 139 -5.46 -29.37 -5.03
C ASP A 139 -6.07 -28.31 -4.11
N TYR A 140 -5.23 -27.52 -3.44
CA TYR A 140 -5.68 -26.40 -2.60
C TYR A 140 -6.56 -25.41 -3.39
N ALA A 141 -6.11 -24.99 -4.58
CA ALA A 141 -6.84 -23.99 -5.35
C ALA A 141 -8.15 -24.55 -5.94
N SER A 142 -8.22 -25.87 -6.20
CA SER A 142 -9.42 -26.55 -6.69
C SER A 142 -10.52 -26.60 -5.63
N GLU A 143 -10.17 -26.78 -4.36
CA GLU A 143 -11.12 -26.65 -3.22
C GLU A 143 -11.75 -25.26 -3.15
N HIS A 144 -11.08 -24.26 -3.71
CA HIS A 144 -11.53 -22.87 -3.80
C HIS A 144 -12.03 -22.47 -5.21
N GLY A 145 -12.30 -23.44 -6.10
CA GLY A 145 -12.92 -23.20 -7.40
C GLY A 145 -11.98 -22.64 -8.48
N VAL A 146 -10.66 -22.73 -8.31
CA VAL A 146 -9.66 -22.33 -9.31
C VAL A 146 -9.27 -23.54 -10.16
N SER A 147 -9.34 -23.38 -11.48
CA SER A 147 -8.93 -24.42 -12.43
C SER A 147 -7.42 -24.66 -12.43
N ALA A 148 -6.98 -25.92 -12.53
CA ALA A 148 -5.57 -26.30 -12.65
C ALA A 148 -4.80 -25.52 -13.72
N GLU A 149 -5.40 -25.29 -14.89
CA GLU A 149 -4.78 -24.50 -15.99
C GLU A 149 -4.39 -23.08 -15.55
N TYR A 150 -5.27 -22.44 -14.76
CA TYR A 150 -5.01 -21.11 -14.21
C TYR A 150 -3.85 -21.16 -13.21
N VAL A 151 -3.81 -22.17 -12.33
CA VAL A 151 -2.75 -22.34 -11.33
C VAL A 151 -1.39 -22.46 -12.00
N ARG A 152 -1.24 -23.33 -13.01
CA ARG A 152 0.02 -23.48 -13.77
C ARG A 152 0.48 -22.17 -14.39
N THR A 153 -0.45 -21.47 -15.04
CA THR A 153 -0.18 -20.16 -15.65
C THR A 153 0.23 -19.12 -14.62
N ALA A 154 -0.37 -19.15 -13.43
CA ALA A 154 -0.07 -18.23 -12.34
C ALA A 154 1.32 -18.51 -11.75
N LEU A 155 1.64 -19.78 -11.47
CA LEU A 155 2.96 -20.20 -10.98
C LEU A 155 4.08 -19.82 -11.96
N GLU A 156 3.89 -20.08 -13.26
CA GLU A 156 4.87 -19.70 -14.29
C GLU A 156 5.12 -18.17 -14.27
N LYS A 157 4.06 -17.38 -14.17
CA LYS A 157 4.17 -15.90 -14.09
C LYS A 157 4.87 -15.44 -12.82
N LEU A 158 4.60 -16.06 -11.68
CA LEU A 158 5.20 -15.72 -10.39
C LEU A 158 6.71 -16.03 -10.38
N VAL A 159 7.10 -17.19 -10.93
CA VAL A 159 8.51 -17.56 -11.11
C VAL A 159 9.21 -16.60 -12.07
N ARG A 160 8.60 -16.29 -13.22
CA ARG A 160 9.16 -15.37 -14.21
C ARG A 160 9.38 -13.95 -13.65
N ARG A 161 8.56 -13.52 -12.70
CA ARG A 161 8.67 -12.20 -12.05
C ARG A 161 9.60 -12.20 -10.84
N GLY A 162 10.09 -13.37 -10.41
CA GLY A 162 10.95 -13.49 -9.22
C GLY A 162 10.20 -13.33 -7.90
N ALA A 163 8.87 -13.48 -7.88
CA ALA A 163 8.07 -13.47 -6.63
C ALA A 163 8.09 -14.85 -5.94
N VAL A 164 8.33 -15.91 -6.71
CA VAL A 164 8.42 -17.30 -6.24
C VAL A 164 9.65 -17.92 -6.90
N SER A 165 10.37 -18.74 -6.14
CA SER A 165 11.41 -19.63 -6.67
C SER A 165 10.85 -21.04 -6.83
N GLU A 166 11.17 -21.68 -7.95
CA GLU A 166 10.91 -23.11 -8.15
C GLU A 166 12.25 -23.85 -8.06
N SER A 167 12.28 -24.92 -7.27
CA SER A 167 13.42 -25.82 -7.18
C SER A 167 12.96 -27.27 -7.06
N ARG A 168 13.25 -28.07 -8.09
CA ARG A 168 12.95 -29.51 -8.14
C ARG A 168 11.44 -29.81 -7.99
N GLY A 169 10.60 -28.99 -8.60
CA GLY A 169 9.14 -29.10 -8.57
C GLY A 169 8.51 -28.55 -7.30
N GLN A 170 9.27 -27.90 -6.41
CA GLN A 170 8.76 -27.26 -5.19
C GLN A 170 8.88 -25.75 -5.30
N TYR A 171 7.82 -25.06 -4.88
CA TYR A 171 7.73 -23.60 -4.91
C TYR A 171 8.04 -23.00 -3.54
N ARG A 172 8.73 -21.86 -3.52
CA ARG A 172 8.98 -21.07 -2.32
C ARG A 172 8.89 -19.59 -2.62
N THR A 173 8.07 -18.86 -1.88
CA THR A 173 7.94 -17.40 -1.96
C THR A 173 9.24 -16.72 -1.56
N LEU A 174 9.61 -15.65 -2.28
CA LEU A 174 10.86 -14.88 -2.10
C LEU A 174 10.63 -13.55 -1.38
#